data_AF-A0A259JUI3-F1
#
_entry.id   AF-A0A259JUI3-F1
#
_cell.length_a   1.000
_cell.length_b   1.000
_cell.length_c   1.000
_cell.angle_alpha   90.00
_cell.angle_beta   90.00
_cell.angle_gamma   90.00
#
_symmetry.space_group_name_H-M   'P 1'
#
loop_
_entity.id
_entity.type
_entity.pdbx_description
1 polymer ?
#
loop_
_entity_poly.entity_id
_entity_poly.type
_entity_poly.pdbx_seq_one_letter_code
_entity_poly.pdbx_strand_id
1 'polypeptide(L)'
;GRDAAHKRIQDMLARGEELPVDFRGRAIYYVGPVDPVMGEVVGPAGPTTATRMDKFTEMMLDLGLLAMIGKAERGADAVDVISRFKVAYLMATGGAAYLVARAIKEARVVGFEDLGMEAIYEFTVENMPVTVAVDAAGNNVHKLAPAEWRERIAREGLLTAG
;
A
#
# COMPACT_ATOMS: atom_id res chain seq x y z
N GLY A 1 0.82 3.93 -8.46
CA GLY A 1 0.06 5.20 -8.41
C GLY A 1 -0.25 5.55 -6.97
N ARG A 2 -0.01 6.80 -6.57
CA ARG A 2 -0.25 7.31 -5.20
C ARG A 2 -1.23 8.49 -5.21
N ASP A 3 -0.97 9.57 -4.50
CA ASP A 3 -1.86 10.70 -4.24
C ASP A 3 -2.56 11.27 -5.49
N ALA A 4 -1.81 11.68 -6.52
CA ALA A 4 -2.36 12.30 -7.74
C ALA A 4 -3.13 11.30 -8.62
N ALA A 5 -2.64 10.06 -8.72
CA ALA A 5 -3.33 9.01 -9.46
C ALA A 5 -4.70 8.66 -8.84
N HIS A 6 -4.78 8.53 -7.51
CA HIS A 6 -6.05 8.27 -6.83
C HIS A 6 -7.02 9.43 -7.01
N LYS A 7 -6.53 10.67 -6.93
CA LYS A 7 -7.37 11.84 -7.17
C LYS A 7 -7.91 11.86 -8.61
N ARG A 8 -7.07 11.54 -9.59
CA ARG A 8 -7.50 11.50 -10.99
C ARG A 8 -8.50 10.37 -11.25
N ILE A 9 -8.31 9.19 -10.66
CA ILE A 9 -9.29 8.09 -10.73
C ILE A 9 -10.64 8.56 -10.18
N GLN A 10 -10.65 9.20 -9.00
CA GLN A 10 -11.86 9.77 -8.42
C GLN A 10 -12.59 10.71 -9.39
N ASP A 11 -11.84 11.63 -10.00
CA ASP A 11 -12.41 12.66 -10.86
C ASP A 11 -12.93 12.06 -12.18
N MET A 12 -12.27 11.02 -12.73
CA MET A 12 -12.75 10.28 -13.89
C MET A 12 -14.04 9.51 -13.59
N LEU A 13 -14.09 8.81 -12.45
CA LEU A 13 -15.30 8.10 -12.01
C LEU A 13 -16.48 9.05 -11.81
N ALA A 14 -16.23 10.22 -11.22
CA ALA A 14 -17.25 11.26 -11.05
C ALA A 14 -17.79 11.80 -12.39
N ARG A 15 -17.00 11.72 -13.47
CA ARG A 15 -17.41 12.09 -14.83
C ARG A 15 -17.95 10.91 -15.65
N GLY A 16 -17.97 9.69 -15.10
CA GLY A 16 -18.37 8.49 -15.83
C GLY A 16 -17.39 8.08 -16.93
N GLU A 17 -16.12 8.48 -16.82
CA GLU A 17 -15.08 8.14 -17.79
C GLU A 17 -14.52 6.74 -17.55
N GLU A 18 -14.11 6.06 -18.62
CA GLU A 18 -13.42 4.78 -18.53
C GLU A 18 -12.02 4.94 -17.94
N LEU A 19 -11.67 4.09 -16.98
CA LEU A 19 -10.35 4.08 -16.37
C LEU A 19 -9.33 3.39 -17.30
N PRO A 20 -8.06 3.84 -17.30
CA PRO A 20 -7.02 3.24 -18.16
C PRO A 20 -6.59 1.83 -17.70
N VAL A 21 -7.05 1.38 -16.53
CA VAL A 21 -6.62 0.12 -15.89
C VAL A 21 -7.82 -0.53 -15.18
N ASP A 22 -7.96 -1.85 -15.34
CA ASP A 22 -8.86 -2.67 -14.51
C ASP A 22 -8.15 -3.04 -13.19
N PHE A 23 -8.78 -2.70 -12.06
CA PHE A 23 -8.25 -2.97 -10.72
C PHE A 23 -8.74 -4.30 -10.12
N ARG A 24 -9.72 -4.94 -10.76
CA ARG A 24 -10.33 -6.16 -10.25
C ARG A 24 -9.30 -7.28 -10.13
N GLY A 25 -9.24 -7.90 -8.95
CA GLY A 25 -8.33 -9.02 -8.70
C GLY A 25 -6.87 -8.60 -8.50
N ARG A 26 -6.57 -7.30 -8.38
CA ARG A 26 -5.20 -6.78 -8.24
C ARG A 26 -4.94 -6.24 -6.83
N ALA A 27 -3.66 -6.11 -6.49
CA ALA A 27 -3.22 -5.36 -5.33
C ALA A 27 -2.71 -3.98 -5.78
N ILE A 28 -2.98 -2.93 -5.00
CA ILE A 28 -2.42 -1.60 -5.24
C ILE A 28 -1.20 -1.37 -4.36
N TYR A 29 -0.06 -1.05 -4.97
CA TYR A 29 1.14 -0.65 -4.24
C TYR A 29 1.31 0.87 -4.27
N TYR A 30 1.28 1.50 -3.10
CA TYR A 30 1.50 2.93 -2.94
C TYR A 30 2.99 3.24 -3.01
N VAL A 31 3.45 3.53 -4.22
CA VAL A 31 4.86 3.78 -4.54
C VAL A 31 4.96 4.90 -5.57
N GLY A 32 6.05 5.67 -5.48
CA GLY A 32 6.57 6.47 -6.57
C GLY A 32 7.97 5.95 -6.91
N PRO A 33 8.11 5.05 -7.89
CA PRO A 33 9.39 4.45 -8.21
C PRO A 33 10.35 5.51 -8.76
N VAL A 34 11.64 5.32 -8.50
CA VAL A 34 12.70 6.08 -9.18
C VAL A 34 12.90 5.51 -10.58
N ASP A 35 13.27 6.38 -11.53
CA ASP A 35 13.57 5.96 -12.90
C ASP A 35 14.68 4.88 -12.91
N PRO A 36 14.50 3.79 -13.68
CA PRO A 36 15.51 2.75 -13.78
C PRO A 36 16.78 3.28 -14.45
N VAL A 37 17.93 2.81 -13.99
CA VAL A 37 19.21 3.02 -14.68
C VAL A 37 19.69 1.73 -15.34
N MET A 38 20.24 1.86 -16.56
CA MET A 38 20.97 0.83 -17.32
C MET A 38 20.70 -0.64 -16.92
N GLY A 39 19.65 -1.25 -17.48
CA GLY A 39 19.33 -2.67 -17.30
C GLY A 39 18.50 -3.02 -16.07
N GLU A 40 18.19 -2.04 -15.21
CA GLU A 40 17.21 -2.22 -14.13
C GLU A 40 15.78 -2.29 -14.69
N VAL A 41 14.96 -3.17 -14.11
CA VAL A 41 13.51 -3.22 -14.38
C VAL A 41 12.82 -1.95 -13.88
N VAL A 42 13.21 -1.49 -12.69
CA VAL A 42 12.73 -0.29 -12.02
C VAL A 42 13.80 0.14 -11.02
N GLY A 43 13.97 1.45 -10.82
CA GLY A 43 14.84 1.96 -9.77
C GLY A 43 14.25 1.70 -8.37
N PRO A 44 14.86 2.25 -7.31
CA PRO A 44 14.34 2.13 -5.94
C PRO A 44 12.83 2.39 -5.84
N ALA A 45 12.08 1.42 -5.32
CA ALA A 45 10.62 1.41 -5.34
C ALA A 45 10.06 1.26 -3.91
N GLY A 46 10.39 2.20 -3.04
CA GLY A 46 9.99 2.16 -1.62
C GLY A 46 8.53 2.58 -1.36
N PRO A 47 7.88 2.02 -0.32
CA PRO A 47 6.49 2.35 -0.02
C PRO A 47 6.33 3.79 0.44
N THR A 48 5.16 4.37 0.15
CA THR A 48 4.72 5.65 0.71
C THR A 48 3.66 5.46 1.79
N THR A 49 3.45 6.50 2.60
CA THR A 49 2.55 6.48 3.76
C THR A 49 1.11 6.21 3.34
N ALA A 50 0.55 5.09 3.77
CA ALA A 50 -0.76 4.60 3.33
C ALA A 50 -1.93 5.48 3.79
N THR A 51 -1.80 6.13 4.96
CA THR A 51 -2.85 7.00 5.54
C THR A 51 -3.32 8.10 4.58
N ARG A 52 -2.45 8.56 3.66
CA ARG A 52 -2.82 9.60 2.67
C ARG A 52 -3.85 9.12 1.64
N MET A 53 -3.99 7.81 1.47
CA MET A 53 -4.93 7.17 0.56
C MET A 53 -6.22 6.71 1.25
N ASP A 54 -6.36 6.89 2.56
CA ASP A 54 -7.50 6.39 3.34
C ASP A 54 -8.84 6.88 2.78
N LYS A 55 -8.95 8.17 2.45
CA LYS A 55 -10.15 8.78 1.85
C LYS A 55 -10.56 8.20 0.48
N PHE A 56 -9.66 7.49 -0.20
CA PHE A 56 -9.93 6.87 -1.50
C PHE A 56 -10.17 5.36 -1.37
N THR A 57 -10.04 4.79 -0.18
CA THR A 57 -9.96 3.34 0.00
C THR A 57 -11.25 2.65 -0.41
N GLU A 58 -12.39 3.12 0.08
CA GLU A 58 -13.69 2.53 -0.27
C GLU A 58 -13.93 2.53 -1.78
N MET A 59 -13.76 3.69 -2.43
CA MET A 59 -13.85 3.81 -3.89
C MET A 59 -12.94 2.82 -4.62
N MET A 60 -11.68 2.68 -4.19
CA MET A 60 -10.75 1.78 -4.85
C MET A 60 -11.09 0.31 -4.62
N LEU A 61 -11.72 -0.03 -3.49
CA LEU A 61 -12.21 -1.39 -3.21
C LEU A 61 -13.49 -1.70 -3.99
N ASP A 62 -14.36 -0.71 -4.23
CA ASP A 62 -15.50 -0.85 -5.14
C ASP A 62 -15.08 -1.20 -6.57
N LEU A 63 -13.86 -0.79 -6.99
CA LEU A 63 -13.25 -1.20 -8.26
C LEU A 63 -12.69 -2.63 -8.25
N GLY A 64 -12.83 -3.38 -7.15
CA GLY A 64 -12.48 -4.80 -7.05
C GLY A 64 -11.04 -5.11 -6.64
N LEU A 65 -10.32 -4.16 -6.03
CA LEU A 65 -9.01 -4.41 -5.44
C LEU A 65 -9.06 -5.51 -4.36
N LEU A 66 -8.05 -6.38 -4.34
CA LEU A 66 -7.91 -7.46 -3.35
C LEU A 66 -7.08 -7.06 -2.13
N ALA A 67 -6.13 -6.16 -2.30
CA ALA A 67 -5.23 -5.74 -1.24
C ALA A 67 -4.61 -4.38 -1.55
N MET A 68 -4.09 -3.74 -0.50
CA MET A 68 -3.31 -2.51 -0.62
C MET A 68 -1.96 -2.71 0.07
N ILE A 69 -0.92 -2.12 -0.49
CA ILE A 69 0.46 -2.22 0.00
C ILE A 69 1.01 -0.80 0.21
N GLY A 70 1.56 -0.53 1.39
CA GLY A 70 2.13 0.78 1.72
C GLY A 70 3.04 0.72 2.95
N LYS A 71 3.25 1.87 3.60
CA LYS A 71 3.88 1.94 4.93
C LYS A 71 3.03 2.72 5.92
N ALA A 72 3.36 2.57 7.20
CA ALA A 72 2.66 3.17 8.34
C ALA A 72 1.24 2.61 8.54
N GLU A 73 0.62 3.05 9.64
CA GLU A 73 -0.71 2.68 10.04
C GLU A 73 -1.81 3.21 9.12
N ARG A 74 -2.99 2.60 9.24
CA ARG A 74 -4.24 3.03 8.61
C ARG A 74 -5.11 3.70 9.66
N GLY A 75 -5.87 4.72 9.26
CA GLY A 75 -6.89 5.36 10.10
C GLY A 75 -8.01 4.38 10.45
N ALA A 76 -8.77 4.68 11.52
CA ALA A 76 -9.87 3.83 11.98
C ALA A 76 -10.91 3.59 10.88
N ASP A 77 -11.34 4.66 10.19
CA ASP A 77 -12.30 4.58 9.09
C ASP A 77 -11.82 3.64 7.97
N ALA A 78 -10.53 3.70 7.63
CA ALA A 78 -9.95 2.82 6.61
C ALA A 78 -9.88 1.37 7.07
N VAL A 79 -9.62 1.10 8.36
CA VAL A 79 -9.65 -0.26 8.94
C VAL A 79 -11.06 -0.83 8.87
N ASP A 80 -12.07 -0.03 9.17
CA ASP A 80 -13.47 -0.45 9.10
C ASP A 80 -13.86 -0.78 7.66
N VAL A 81 -13.48 0.07 6.70
CA VAL A 81 -13.67 -0.18 5.27
C VAL A 81 -12.99 -1.50 4.85
N ILE A 82 -11.72 -1.72 5.24
CA ILE A 82 -10.97 -2.96 4.95
C ILE A 82 -11.72 -4.20 5.46
N SER A 83 -12.23 -4.14 6.70
CA SER A 83 -12.98 -5.25 7.31
C SER A 83 -14.33 -5.50 6.62
N ARG A 84 -15.05 -4.44 6.21
CA ARG A 84 -16.32 -4.56 5.47
C ARG A 84 -16.13 -5.26 4.13
N PHE A 85 -15.09 -4.88 3.39
CA PHE A 85 -14.78 -5.44 2.07
C PHE A 85 -14.04 -6.78 2.12
N LYS A 86 -13.64 -7.26 3.31
CA LYS A 86 -12.91 -8.53 3.51
C LYS A 86 -11.59 -8.61 2.74
N VAL A 87 -10.87 -7.49 2.71
CA VAL A 87 -9.54 -7.37 2.09
C VAL A 87 -8.45 -7.21 3.14
N ALA A 88 -7.18 -7.17 2.73
CA ALA A 88 -6.05 -6.95 3.62
C ALA A 88 -5.24 -5.70 3.24
N TYR A 89 -4.67 -5.04 4.25
CA TYR A 89 -3.60 -4.07 4.08
C TYR A 89 -2.26 -4.68 4.48
N LEU A 90 -1.31 -4.63 3.56
CA LEU A 90 0.03 -5.17 3.72
C LEU A 90 1.01 -4.01 3.90
N MET A 91 1.83 -4.07 4.93
CA MET A 91 2.90 -3.12 5.17
C MET A 91 4.21 -3.64 4.57
N ALA A 92 4.79 -2.85 3.68
CA ALA A 92 6.15 -3.03 3.21
C ALA A 92 7.14 -2.24 4.10
N THR A 93 8.35 -2.75 4.24
CA THR A 93 9.37 -2.12 5.09
C THR A 93 9.85 -0.81 4.50
N GLY A 94 9.61 0.30 5.22
CA GLY A 94 10.15 1.61 4.85
C GLY A 94 11.68 1.65 4.89
N GLY A 95 12.31 2.39 3.96
CA GLY A 95 13.77 2.50 3.88
C GLY A 95 14.48 1.36 3.14
N ALA A 96 13.77 0.27 2.83
CA ALA A 96 14.30 -0.88 2.08
C ALA A 96 13.99 -0.81 0.57
N ALA A 97 13.93 0.39 -0.01
CA ALA A 97 13.42 0.63 -1.37
C ALA A 97 14.14 -0.20 -2.46
N TYR A 98 15.46 -0.35 -2.34
CA TYR A 98 16.26 -1.17 -3.25
C TYR A 98 15.93 -2.67 -3.14
N LEU A 99 15.74 -3.18 -1.91
CA LEU A 99 15.36 -4.58 -1.69
C LEU A 99 13.97 -4.88 -2.24
N VAL A 100 13.02 -3.95 -2.08
CA VAL A 100 11.69 -4.07 -2.66
C VAL A 100 11.74 -4.06 -4.19
N ALA A 101 12.57 -3.21 -4.80
CA ALA A 101 12.75 -3.17 -6.25
C ALA A 101 13.25 -4.52 -6.82
N ARG A 102 14.07 -5.28 -6.08
CA ARG A 102 14.54 -6.61 -6.52
C ARG A 102 13.42 -7.66 -6.62
N ALA A 103 12.30 -7.46 -5.91
CA ALA A 103 11.13 -8.31 -6.02
C ALA A 103 10.33 -8.00 -7.31
N ILE A 104 10.51 -6.83 -7.91
CA ILE A 104 9.83 -6.42 -9.15
C ILE A 104 10.60 -7.01 -10.34
N LYS A 105 9.91 -7.83 -11.14
CA LYS A 105 10.46 -8.55 -12.30
C LYS A 105 10.14 -7.88 -13.62
N GLU A 106 9.01 -7.18 -13.67
CA GLU A 106 8.60 -6.37 -14.82
C GLU A 106 7.91 -5.10 -14.32
N ALA A 107 8.07 -4.01 -15.06
CA ALA A 107 7.46 -2.73 -14.77
C ALA A 107 7.04 -2.06 -16.08
N ARG A 108 5.79 -1.58 -16.14
CA ARG A 108 5.30 -0.78 -17.27
C ARG A 108 4.35 0.30 -16.80
N VAL A 109 4.41 1.48 -17.41
CA VAL A 109 3.39 2.51 -17.21
C VAL A 109 2.12 2.08 -17.93
N VAL A 110 0.99 2.10 -17.22
CA VAL A 110 -0.32 1.70 -17.73
C VAL A 110 -1.36 2.81 -17.66
N GLY A 111 -1.04 3.95 -17.04
CA GLY A 111 -1.93 5.10 -17.02
C GLY A 111 -1.27 6.32 -16.40
N PHE A 112 -1.72 7.49 -16.86
CA PHE A 112 -1.31 8.80 -16.33
C PHE A 112 0.21 9.04 -16.38
N GLU A 113 0.84 8.73 -17.51
CA GLU A 113 2.28 8.94 -17.73
C GLU A 113 2.72 10.39 -17.45
N ASP A 114 1.84 11.36 -17.73
CA ASP A 114 2.02 12.79 -17.44
C ASP A 114 2.21 13.10 -15.94
N LEU A 115 1.85 12.18 -15.04
CA LEU A 115 2.08 12.31 -13.60
C LEU A 115 3.49 11.88 -13.14
N GLY A 116 4.37 11.46 -14.06
CA GLY A 116 5.75 11.07 -13.77
C GLY A 116 5.84 9.97 -12.71
N MET A 117 6.49 10.26 -11.59
CA MET A 117 6.63 9.31 -10.47
C MET A 117 5.28 8.88 -9.86
N GLU A 118 4.20 9.61 -10.11
CA GLU A 118 2.86 9.27 -9.60
C GLU A 118 1.98 8.51 -10.60
N ALA A 119 2.50 8.22 -11.80
CA ALA A 119 1.82 7.40 -12.79
C ALA A 119 1.38 6.04 -12.23
N ILE A 120 0.46 5.38 -12.94
CA ILE A 120 0.08 4.01 -12.63
C ILE A 120 1.07 3.09 -13.33
N TYR A 121 1.85 2.40 -12.52
CA TYR A 121 2.73 1.32 -12.96
C TYR A 121 2.04 -0.01 -12.68
N GLU A 122 2.10 -0.91 -13.66
CA GLU A 122 1.85 -2.33 -13.44
C GLU A 122 3.18 -3.03 -13.20
N PHE A 123 3.23 -3.80 -12.11
CA PHE A 123 4.40 -4.58 -11.71
C PHE A 123 4.08 -6.07 -11.70
N THR A 124 4.96 -6.86 -12.29
CA THR A 124 5.05 -8.30 -12.00
C THR A 124 6.00 -8.46 -10.82
N VAL A 125 5.55 -9.05 -9.72
CA VAL A 125 6.35 -9.19 -8.49
C VAL A 125 6.53 -10.65 -8.09
N GLU A 126 7.69 -10.96 -7.50
CA GLU A 126 8.02 -12.28 -6.98
C GLU A 126 8.68 -12.11 -5.59
N ASN A 127 8.18 -12.84 -4.59
CA ASN A 127 8.72 -12.83 -3.23
C ASN A 127 8.84 -11.43 -2.60
N MET A 128 7.86 -10.55 -2.84
CA MET A 128 7.84 -9.20 -2.27
C MET A 128 7.67 -9.26 -0.74
N PRO A 129 8.63 -8.71 0.04
CA PRO A 129 8.59 -8.81 1.49
C PRO A 129 7.58 -7.82 2.08
N VAL A 130 6.43 -8.34 2.50
CA VAL A 130 5.34 -7.57 3.13
C VAL A 130 4.78 -8.31 4.34
N THR A 131 4.19 -7.57 5.26
CA THR A 131 3.54 -8.11 6.47
C THR A 131 2.08 -7.68 6.50
N VAL A 132 1.17 -8.58 6.90
CA VAL A 132 -0.25 -8.20 7.12
C VAL A 132 -0.32 -7.22 8.29
N ALA A 133 -0.68 -5.97 8.01
CA ALA A 133 -0.82 -4.93 9.03
C ALA A 133 -2.28 -4.71 9.45
N VAL A 134 -3.22 -4.90 8.52
CA VAL A 134 -4.65 -5.02 8.83
C VAL A 134 -5.21 -6.23 8.07
N ASP A 135 -5.83 -7.15 8.79
CA ASP A 135 -6.47 -8.33 8.19
C ASP A 135 -7.93 -8.08 7.79
N ALA A 136 -8.56 -9.07 7.16
CA ALA A 136 -9.95 -9.01 6.70
C ALA A 136 -11.00 -8.94 7.82
N ALA A 137 -10.61 -9.15 9.07
CA ALA A 137 -11.48 -8.94 10.24
C ALA A 137 -11.34 -7.52 10.82
N GLY A 138 -10.34 -6.76 10.39
CA GLY A 138 -10.01 -5.43 10.92
C GLY A 138 -9.02 -5.48 12.09
N ASN A 139 -8.38 -6.62 12.35
CA ASN A 139 -7.30 -6.69 13.33
C ASN A 139 -6.12 -5.87 12.83
N ASN A 140 -5.70 -4.87 13.60
CA ASN A 140 -4.67 -3.92 13.21
C ASN A 140 -3.43 -4.06 14.10
N VAL A 141 -2.30 -4.44 13.52
CA VAL A 141 -1.04 -4.65 14.25
C VAL A 141 -0.56 -3.40 14.98
N HIS A 142 -0.82 -2.21 14.42
CA HIS A 142 -0.44 -0.93 15.03
C HIS A 142 -1.27 -0.60 16.29
N LYS A 143 -2.38 -1.31 16.52
CA LYS A 143 -3.15 -1.25 17.77
C LYS A 143 -2.83 -2.43 18.69
N LEU A 144 -2.79 -3.64 18.14
CA LEU A 144 -2.64 -4.87 18.91
C LEU A 144 -1.22 -5.06 19.46
N ALA A 145 -0.19 -4.85 18.64
CA ALA A 145 1.18 -5.10 19.06
C ALA A 145 1.64 -4.17 20.19
N PRO A 146 1.38 -2.84 20.17
CA PRO A 146 1.73 -1.99 21.31
C PRO A 146 1.03 -2.39 22.62
N ALA A 147 -0.20 -2.88 22.55
CA ALA A 147 -0.93 -3.37 23.73
C ALA A 147 -0.30 -4.66 24.27
N GLU A 148 -0.04 -5.63 23.40
CA GLU A 148 0.62 -6.89 23.75
C GLU A 148 2.00 -6.66 24.38
N TRP A 149 2.84 -5.84 23.75
CA TRP A 149 4.18 -5.55 24.26
C TRP A 149 4.15 -4.80 25.58
N ARG A 150 3.19 -3.89 25.79
CA ARG A 150 3.03 -3.20 27.08
C ARG A 150 2.78 -4.19 28.22
N GLU A 151 1.85 -5.12 28.02
CA GLU A 151 1.54 -6.16 29.01
C GLU A 151 2.73 -7.09 29.23
N ARG A 152 3.37 -7.51 28.15
CA ARG A 152 4.53 -8.41 28.20
C ARG A 152 5.70 -7.78 28.95
N ILE A 153 6.03 -6.53 28.63
CA ILE A 153 7.09 -5.77 29.31
C ILE A 153 6.81 -5.67 30.81
N ALA A 154 5.57 -5.36 31.21
CA ALA A 154 5.19 -5.26 32.62
C ALA A 154 5.29 -6.62 33.34
N ARG A 155 4.84 -7.70 32.69
CA ARG A 155 4.87 -9.07 33.25
C ARG A 155 6.28 -9.63 33.38
N GLU A 156 7.14 -9.40 32.39
CA GLU A 156 8.50 -9.95 32.33
C GLU A 156 9.55 -9.04 32.99
N GLY A 157 9.16 -7.84 33.46
CA GLY A 157 10.08 -6.90 34.10
C GLY A 157 11.18 -6.41 33.15
N LEU A 158 10.89 -6.29 31.84
CA LEU A 158 11.89 -5.98 30.81
C LEU A 158 12.41 -4.54 30.84
N LEU A 159 11.76 -3.67 31.62
CA LEU A 159 12.25 -2.32 31.89
C LEU A 159 12.81 -2.29 33.32
N THR A 160 14.11 -2.00 33.45
CA THR A 160 14.69 -1.64 34.74
C THR A 160 14.12 -0.29 35.18
N ALA A 161 13.69 -0.19 36.43
CA ALA A 161 13.33 1.11 37.01
C ALA A 161 14.55 2.04 36.87
N GLY A 162 14.38 3.11 36.08
CA GLY A 162 15.36 4.18 35.94
C GLY A 162 15.43 5.06 37.18
#